data_AF-A0A930X8W1-F1
#
_entry.id   AF-A0A930X8W1-F1
#
_cell.length_a   1.000
_cell.length_b   1.000
_cell.length_c   1.000
_cell.angle_alpha   90.00
_cell.angle_beta   90.00
_cell.angle_gamma   90.00
#
_symmetry.space_group_name_H-M   'P 1'
#
loop_
_entity.id
_entity.type
_entity.pdbx_description
1 polymer ?
#
loop_
_entity_poly.entity_id
_entity_poly.type
_entity_poly.pdbx_seq_one_letter_code
_entity_poly.pdbx_strand_id
1 'polypeptide(L)'
;MLENSSYDFYEQLEKAIPDEKYTIENLKKNYNFANLEHKIGKEEKADAYDSISGEWLEIKVDYTTYPNHFVERYSSLEDKKLGGPWQYLHRGVKYYVFFYKKLGDIYVFETQALVIRIETLLKNNIISDHNNGGKVEQRNAYYHTYGYKVSKKLIDDICILKLSNCF
;
A
#
# COMPACT_ATOMS: atom_id res chain seq x y z
N MET A 1 27.15 18.39 0.12
CA MET A 1 26.97 16.96 -0.13
C MET A 1 25.87 16.50 0.80
N LEU A 2 24.69 16.16 0.27
CA LEU A 2 23.58 15.61 1.05
C LEU A 2 23.72 14.10 0.98
N GLU A 3 24.08 13.46 2.09
CA GLU A 3 24.18 12.01 2.20
C GLU A 3 22.77 11.41 2.25
N ASN A 4 22.54 10.46 1.36
CA ASN A 4 21.34 9.65 1.24
C ASN A 4 21.15 8.79 2.51
N SER A 5 20.21 9.14 3.38
CA SER A 5 19.74 8.24 4.46
C SER A 5 18.57 7.40 3.96
N SER A 6 18.87 6.38 3.16
CA SER A 6 17.93 5.32 2.78
C SER A 6 17.88 4.17 3.80
N TYR A 7 18.38 4.39 5.02
CA TYR A 7 18.63 3.37 6.04
C TYR A 7 17.82 3.67 7.30
N ASP A 8 16.65 3.05 7.43
CA ASP A 8 16.03 2.72 8.74
C ASP A 8 14.74 1.87 8.58
N PHE A 9 14.02 2.01 7.46
CA PHE A 9 12.75 1.31 7.24
C PHE A 9 12.91 -0.23 7.20
N TYR A 10 14.00 -0.70 6.58
CA TYR A 10 14.25 -2.13 6.35
C TYR A 10 14.79 -2.86 7.59
N GLU A 11 15.66 -2.24 8.39
CA GLU A 11 16.17 -2.84 9.64
C GLU A 11 15.09 -3.02 10.71
N GLN A 12 13.99 -2.27 10.62
CA GLN A 12 12.89 -2.33 11.58
C GLN A 12 11.82 -3.37 11.21
N LEU A 13 11.58 -3.57 9.90
CA LEU A 13 10.90 -4.75 9.37
C LEU A 13 11.60 -6.06 9.81
N GLU A 14 12.92 -6.02 9.95
CA GLU A 14 13.77 -7.11 10.45
C GLU A 14 13.70 -7.40 11.96
N LYS A 15 12.96 -6.63 12.77
CA LYS A 15 12.83 -6.87 14.22
C LYS A 15 11.44 -7.35 14.64
N ALA A 16 10.46 -7.30 13.74
CA ALA A 16 9.04 -7.30 14.10
C ALA A 16 8.24 -8.56 13.72
N ILE A 17 8.86 -9.62 13.19
CA ILE A 17 8.15 -10.81 12.68
C ILE A 17 8.49 -12.06 13.53
N PRO A 18 7.59 -12.51 14.42
CA PRO A 18 7.90 -13.54 15.43
C PRO A 18 7.47 -14.97 15.05
N ASP A 19 7.03 -15.22 13.81
CA ASP A 19 6.47 -16.50 13.38
C ASP A 19 7.47 -17.30 12.53
N GLU A 20 7.74 -18.57 12.86
CA GLU A 20 8.81 -19.39 12.27
C GLU A 20 8.65 -19.60 10.74
N LYS A 21 7.41 -19.50 10.24
CA LYS A 21 7.10 -19.58 8.80
C LYS A 21 7.38 -18.28 8.03
N TYR A 22 7.48 -17.16 8.74
CA TYR A 22 7.74 -15.82 8.24
C TYR A 22 8.94 -15.17 8.96
N THR A 23 9.87 -15.98 9.48
CA THR A 23 11.09 -15.43 10.09
C THR A 23 11.78 -14.51 9.12
N ILE A 24 12.44 -13.47 9.61
CA ILE A 24 13.25 -12.59 8.76
C ILE A 24 14.39 -13.33 8.08
N GLU A 25 14.82 -14.48 8.59
CA GLU A 25 15.68 -15.39 7.83
C GLU A 25 14.93 -16.09 6.70
N ASN A 26 13.69 -16.53 6.87
CA ASN A 26 12.86 -17.03 5.76
C ASN A 26 12.43 -15.93 4.80
N LEU A 27 12.26 -14.69 5.24
CA LEU A 27 12.10 -13.55 4.35
C LEU A 27 13.45 -13.27 3.69
N LYS A 28 14.58 -13.07 4.36
CA LYS A 28 15.91 -12.92 3.70
C LYS A 28 16.30 -14.08 2.75
N LYS A 29 15.88 -15.31 3.04
CA LYS A 29 16.11 -16.53 2.24
C LYS A 29 15.08 -16.71 1.12
N ASN A 30 13.88 -16.13 1.25
CA ASN A 30 12.76 -16.20 0.29
C ASN A 30 12.24 -14.84 -0.24
N TYR A 31 12.87 -13.71 0.10
CA TYR A 31 12.66 -12.26 -0.18
C TYR A 31 13.98 -11.46 0.10
N ASN A 32 14.78 -11.11 -0.92
CA ASN A 32 16.10 -10.48 -0.74
C ASN A 32 15.97 -8.98 -0.99
N PHE A 33 15.57 -8.25 0.06
CA PHE A 33 15.35 -6.81 0.03
C PHE A 33 16.65 -5.99 -0.04
N ALA A 34 17.82 -6.59 0.27
CA ALA A 34 19.11 -5.92 0.12
C ALA A 34 19.52 -5.75 -1.37
N ASN A 35 18.87 -6.50 -2.27
CA ASN A 35 19.01 -6.42 -3.72
C ASN A 35 17.72 -5.95 -4.40
N LEU A 36 16.88 -5.16 -3.71
CA LEU A 36 15.94 -4.27 -4.39
C LEU A 36 16.77 -3.25 -5.17
N GLU A 37 17.28 -3.66 -6.33
CA GLU A 37 17.74 -2.70 -7.31
C GLU A 37 16.55 -1.80 -7.59
N HIS A 38 16.72 -0.49 -7.37
CA HIS A 38 15.96 0.52 -8.10
C HIS A 38 16.24 0.28 -9.58
N LYS A 39 15.64 -0.76 -10.16
CA LYS A 39 15.48 -0.89 -11.60
C LYS A 39 14.39 0.10 -11.94
N ILE A 40 14.80 1.36 -12.07
CA ILE A 40 14.17 2.30 -12.99
C ILE A 40 14.46 1.74 -14.40
N GLY A 41 13.90 0.57 -14.70
CA GLY A 41 13.66 0.16 -16.06
C GLY A 41 12.63 1.13 -16.62
N LYS A 42 12.71 1.42 -17.92
CA LYS A 42 11.79 2.32 -18.65
C LYS A 42 10.29 1.95 -18.58
N GLU A 43 9.90 1.01 -17.73
CA GLU A 43 8.56 0.48 -17.49
C GLU A 43 8.27 0.48 -15.97
N GLU A 44 8.05 1.64 -15.36
CA GLU A 44 7.75 1.72 -13.91
C GLU A 44 6.39 1.06 -13.59
N LYS A 45 6.43 -0.19 -13.11
CA LYS A 45 5.25 -0.98 -12.75
C LYS A 45 4.79 -0.74 -11.30
N ALA A 46 5.70 -0.50 -10.35
CA ALA A 46 5.42 -0.27 -8.92
C ALA A 46 6.61 0.36 -8.17
N ASP A 47 6.42 0.71 -6.90
CA ASP A 47 7.47 1.25 -6.01
C ASP A 47 8.60 0.26 -5.67
N ALA A 48 8.31 -1.04 -5.58
CA ALA A 48 9.28 -2.06 -5.18
C ALA A 48 9.08 -3.38 -5.93
N TYR A 49 10.15 -4.17 -6.05
CA TYR A 49 10.16 -5.52 -6.60
C TYR A 49 10.74 -6.52 -5.60
N ASP A 50 9.95 -7.48 -5.16
CA ASP A 50 10.50 -8.57 -4.40
C ASP A 50 11.21 -9.56 -5.33
N SER A 51 12.53 -9.59 -5.19
CA SER A 51 13.42 -10.39 -6.03
C SER A 51 13.24 -11.90 -5.87
N ILE A 52 12.63 -12.38 -4.78
CA ILE A 52 12.54 -13.83 -4.56
C ILE A 52 11.18 -14.42 -4.89
N SER A 53 10.07 -13.82 -4.48
CA SER A 53 8.77 -14.21 -5.05
C SER A 53 8.63 -13.80 -6.51
N GLY A 54 9.43 -12.83 -6.96
CA GLY A 54 9.39 -12.29 -8.31
C GLY A 54 8.22 -11.33 -8.54
N GLU A 55 7.74 -10.70 -7.47
CA GLU A 55 6.47 -9.98 -7.45
C GLU A 55 6.68 -8.49 -7.15
N TRP A 56 5.89 -7.64 -7.79
CA TRP A 56 5.93 -6.20 -7.54
C TRP A 56 5.06 -5.82 -6.34
N LEU A 57 5.51 -4.80 -5.62
CA LEU A 57 4.81 -4.20 -4.48
C LEU A 57 4.68 -2.70 -4.69
N GLU A 58 3.53 -2.15 -4.31
CA GLU A 58 3.30 -0.71 -4.24
C GLU A 58 3.22 -0.27 -2.78
N ILE A 59 3.86 0.86 -2.44
CA ILE A 59 3.93 1.37 -1.06
C ILE A 59 3.28 2.74 -0.96
N LYS A 60 2.07 2.77 -0.42
CA LYS A 60 1.41 4.02 -0.03
C LYS A 60 1.87 4.46 1.36
N VAL A 61 2.67 5.52 1.41
CA VAL A 61 3.04 6.18 2.66
C VAL A 61 1.94 7.16 3.10
N ASP A 62 1.44 6.97 4.32
CA ASP A 62 0.43 7.82 4.96
C ASP A 62 1.01 8.45 6.23
N TYR A 63 0.89 9.77 6.34
CA TYR A 63 1.40 10.56 7.48
C TYR A 63 0.32 10.87 8.52
N THR A 64 -0.87 10.28 8.37
CA THR A 64 -2.00 10.46 9.28
C THR A 64 -2.06 9.35 10.32
N THR A 65 -2.83 9.60 11.38
CA THR A 65 -3.13 8.63 12.44
C THR A 65 -4.59 8.17 12.38
N TYR A 66 -5.27 8.43 11.26
CA TYR A 66 -6.70 8.19 11.14
C TYR A 66 -7.03 6.69 11.13
N PRO A 67 -8.24 6.30 11.59
CA PRO A 67 -8.67 4.91 11.63
C PRO A 67 -9.02 4.34 10.24
N ASN A 68 -8.77 5.10 9.18
CA ASN A 68 -9.14 4.77 7.81
C ASN A 68 -7.90 4.71 6.91
N HIS A 69 -7.93 3.80 5.94
CA HIS A 69 -7.11 3.87 4.74
C HIS A 69 -7.72 4.88 3.78
N PHE A 70 -6.91 5.79 3.22
CA PHE A 70 -7.32 6.49 2.01
C PHE A 70 -6.98 5.63 0.80
N VAL A 71 -7.99 5.13 0.12
CA VAL A 71 -7.84 4.26 -1.06
C VAL A 71 -8.17 5.07 -2.30
N GLU A 72 -7.14 5.50 -3.03
CA GLU A 72 -7.30 6.30 -4.25
C GLU A 72 -7.85 5.43 -5.38
N ARG A 73 -8.90 5.92 -6.04
CA ARG A 73 -9.53 5.30 -7.22
C ARG A 73 -9.13 5.98 -8.52
N TYR A 74 -9.02 7.32 -8.53
CA TYR A 74 -8.54 8.07 -9.68
C TYR A 74 -7.42 9.03 -9.29
N SER A 75 -6.32 8.99 -10.04
CA SER A 75 -5.20 9.92 -9.92
C SER A 75 -5.47 11.26 -10.62
N SER A 76 -6.38 11.26 -11.60
CA SER A 76 -6.96 12.47 -12.22
C SER A 76 -8.46 12.23 -12.42
N LEU A 77 -9.29 13.04 -11.77
CA LEU A 77 -10.74 12.96 -11.92
C LEU A 77 -11.21 13.36 -13.32
N GLU A 78 -10.54 14.32 -13.95
CA GLU A 78 -10.86 14.84 -15.28
C GLU A 78 -10.67 13.77 -16.35
N ASP A 79 -9.53 13.07 -16.30
CA ASP A 79 -9.19 12.02 -17.27
C ASP A 79 -9.73 10.64 -16.86
N LYS A 80 -10.34 10.53 -15.68
CA LYS A 80 -10.72 9.26 -15.03
C LYS A 80 -9.55 8.26 -15.01
N LYS A 81 -8.32 8.77 -14.91
CA LYS A 81 -7.12 7.95 -14.87
C LYS A 81 -7.11 7.18 -13.56
N LEU A 82 -7.01 5.85 -13.64
CA LEU A 82 -6.95 5.00 -12.44
C LEU A 82 -5.82 5.45 -11.51
N GLY A 83 -6.08 5.33 -10.22
CA GLY A 83 -5.13 5.60 -9.15
C GLY A 83 -5.10 4.46 -8.13
N GLY A 84 -4.17 4.56 -7.20
CA GLY A 84 -3.99 3.60 -6.10
C GLY A 84 -4.06 2.13 -6.53
N PRO A 85 -4.69 1.24 -5.74
CA PRO A 85 -4.64 -0.19 -5.98
C PRO A 85 -5.25 -0.63 -7.31
N TRP A 86 -6.17 0.14 -7.90
CA TRP A 86 -6.72 -0.19 -9.23
C TRP A 86 -5.70 0.00 -10.34
N GLN A 87 -4.92 1.09 -10.30
CA GLN A 87 -3.83 1.31 -11.25
C GLN A 87 -2.80 0.18 -11.16
N TYR A 88 -2.43 -0.22 -9.95
CA TYR A 88 -1.39 -1.21 -9.72
C TYR A 88 -1.86 -2.64 -10.00
N LEU A 89 -3.14 -2.95 -9.79
CA LEU A 89 -3.72 -4.19 -10.29
C LEU A 89 -3.59 -4.30 -11.81
N HIS A 90 -3.88 -3.24 -12.55
CA HIS A 90 -3.71 -3.20 -14.01
C HIS A 90 -2.25 -3.35 -14.46
N ARG A 91 -1.29 -3.00 -13.59
CA ARG A 91 0.15 -3.14 -13.85
C ARG A 91 0.71 -4.50 -13.43
N GLY A 92 -0.12 -5.39 -12.88
CA GLY A 92 0.30 -6.71 -12.39
C GLY A 92 1.03 -6.67 -11.06
N VAL A 93 0.81 -5.64 -10.25
CA VAL A 93 1.37 -5.56 -8.89
C VAL A 93 0.57 -6.45 -7.96
N LYS A 94 1.24 -7.40 -7.33
CA LYS A 94 0.59 -8.40 -6.47
C LYS A 94 0.28 -7.88 -5.07
N TYR A 95 1.12 -7.02 -4.53
CA TYR A 95 0.96 -6.52 -3.16
C TYR A 95 0.81 -5.01 -3.09
N TYR A 96 -0.15 -4.57 -2.28
CA TYR A 96 -0.37 -3.16 -1.96
C TYR A 96 -0.14 -2.94 -0.48
N VAL A 97 0.73 -1.99 -0.14
CA VAL A 97 1.19 -1.73 1.22
C VAL A 97 0.72 -0.35 1.68
N PHE A 98 0.08 -0.28 2.84
CA PHE A 98 -0.11 0.98 3.56
C PHE A 98 0.92 1.09 4.67
N PHE A 99 1.78 2.12 4.58
CA PHE A 99 2.74 2.44 5.62
C PHE A 99 2.36 3.73 6.35
N TYR A 100 1.89 3.59 7.60
CA TYR A 100 1.52 4.71 8.45
C TYR A 100 2.72 5.21 9.25
N LYS A 101 3.51 6.11 8.66
CA LYS A 101 4.80 6.52 9.21
C LYS A 101 4.74 7.04 10.64
N LYS A 102 3.69 7.79 11.01
CA LYS A 102 3.55 8.33 12.38
C LYS A 102 3.22 7.27 13.44
N LEU A 103 2.57 6.18 13.05
CA LEU A 103 2.19 5.08 13.94
C LEU A 103 3.21 3.94 13.89
N GLY A 104 4.08 3.95 12.89
CA GLY A 104 4.92 2.81 12.56
C GLY A 104 4.11 1.55 12.20
N ASP A 105 2.87 1.70 11.71
CA ASP A 105 2.07 0.56 11.27
C ASP A 105 2.29 0.25 9.79
N ILE A 106 2.35 -1.03 9.44
CA ILE A 106 2.40 -1.53 8.07
C ILE A 106 1.25 -2.51 7.86
N TYR A 107 0.50 -2.33 6.77
CA TYR A 107 -0.56 -3.25 6.35
C TYR A 107 -0.29 -3.69 4.93
N VAL A 108 -0.19 -4.99 4.70
CA VAL A 108 0.03 -5.58 3.36
C VAL A 108 -1.22 -6.31 2.93
N PHE A 109 -1.64 -6.06 1.69
CA PHE A 109 -2.78 -6.71 1.06
C PHE A 109 -2.35 -7.31 -0.27
N GLU A 110 -2.98 -8.41 -0.68
CA GLU A 110 -2.97 -8.80 -2.08
C GLU A 110 -3.84 -7.80 -2.88
N THR A 111 -3.29 -7.23 -3.94
CA THR A 111 -3.89 -6.08 -4.64
C THR A 111 -5.26 -6.41 -5.22
N GLN A 112 -5.42 -7.59 -5.82
CA GLN A 112 -6.69 -8.01 -6.40
C GLN A 112 -7.77 -8.19 -5.32
N ALA A 113 -7.45 -8.84 -4.21
CA ALA A 113 -8.33 -9.03 -3.06
C ALA A 113 -8.75 -7.69 -2.44
N LEU A 114 -7.81 -6.75 -2.31
CA LEU A 114 -8.11 -5.39 -1.85
C LEU A 114 -9.10 -4.71 -2.79
N VAL A 115 -8.85 -4.69 -4.10
CA VAL A 115 -9.74 -4.10 -5.10
C VAL A 115 -11.14 -4.73 -5.04
N ILE A 116 -11.24 -6.06 -5.04
CA ILE A 116 -12.52 -6.78 -4.97
C ILE A 116 -13.29 -6.41 -3.69
N ARG A 117 -12.59 -6.31 -2.55
CA ARG A 117 -13.21 -5.93 -1.28
C ARG A 117 -13.75 -4.51 -1.35
N ILE A 118 -12.99 -3.55 -1.87
CA ILE A 118 -13.46 -2.16 -1.98
C ILE A 118 -14.66 -2.05 -2.93
N GLU A 119 -14.63 -2.70 -4.10
CA GLU A 119 -15.76 -2.73 -5.03
C GLU A 119 -17.02 -3.35 -4.40
N THR A 120 -16.85 -4.39 -3.59
CA THR A 120 -17.95 -5.02 -2.86
C THR A 120 -18.56 -4.06 -1.82
N LEU A 121 -17.71 -3.36 -1.07
CA LEU A 121 -18.16 -2.37 -0.08
C LEU A 121 -18.91 -1.20 -0.77
N LEU A 122 -18.45 -0.76 -1.94
CA LEU A 122 -19.11 0.27 -2.75
C LEU A 122 -20.47 -0.20 -3.27
N LYS A 123 -20.52 -1.39 -3.88
CA LYS A 123 -21.75 -1.98 -4.43
C LYS A 123 -22.84 -2.14 -3.35
N ASN A 124 -22.43 -2.46 -2.13
CA ASN A 124 -23.32 -2.63 -1.00
C ASN A 124 -23.61 -1.32 -0.24
N ASN A 125 -23.14 -0.17 -0.74
CA ASN A 125 -23.27 1.15 -0.11
C ASN A 125 -22.73 1.22 1.34
N ILE A 126 -21.78 0.36 1.69
CA ILE A 126 -21.11 0.37 3.01
C ILE A 126 -20.12 1.53 3.09
N ILE A 127 -19.40 1.75 2.00
CA ILE A 127 -18.69 3.00 1.73
C ILE A 127 -19.39 3.64 0.54
N SER A 128 -19.69 4.93 0.61
CA SER A 128 -20.46 5.62 -0.44
C SER A 128 -19.98 7.04 -0.62
N ASP A 129 -20.40 7.63 -1.74
CA ASP A 129 -20.17 9.05 -2.05
C ASP A 129 -20.89 10.00 -1.07
N HIS A 130 -21.88 9.52 -0.31
CA HIS A 130 -22.80 10.37 0.44
C HIS A 130 -22.88 10.12 1.96
N ASN A 131 -22.33 9.02 2.51
CA ASN A 131 -22.39 8.74 3.95
C ASN A 131 -21.03 8.36 4.56
N ASN A 132 -20.67 9.03 5.67
CA ASN A 132 -19.73 8.71 6.77
C ASN A 132 -18.42 7.92 6.54
N GLY A 133 -17.99 7.74 5.30
CA GLY A 133 -16.64 7.39 4.85
C GLY A 133 -16.30 8.11 3.55
N GLY A 134 -17.05 9.21 3.30
CA GLY A 134 -17.33 9.81 2.00
C GLY A 134 -16.12 9.94 1.09
N LYS A 135 -16.41 9.79 -0.21
CA LYS A 135 -15.64 10.33 -1.32
C LYS A 135 -14.77 11.51 -0.87
N VAL A 136 -13.46 11.36 -1.01
CA VAL A 136 -12.50 12.43 -0.75
C VAL A 136 -11.93 12.87 -2.07
N GLU A 137 -12.22 14.11 -2.42
CA GLU A 137 -11.47 14.82 -3.43
C GLU A 137 -10.32 15.54 -2.73
N GLN A 138 -9.10 15.13 -3.03
CA GLN A 138 -7.91 15.82 -2.56
C GLN A 138 -7.41 16.71 -3.68
N ARG A 139 -7.45 18.03 -3.42
CA ARG A 139 -6.97 19.03 -4.39
C ARG A 139 -5.45 19.13 -4.29
N ASN A 140 -4.76 18.65 -5.32
CA ASN A 140 -3.36 18.97 -5.53
C ASN A 140 -3.25 20.25 -6.38
N ALA A 141 -2.07 20.87 -6.42
CA ALA A 141 -1.86 22.14 -7.11
C ALA A 141 -2.25 22.14 -8.60
N TYR A 142 -2.27 20.98 -9.25
CA TYR A 142 -2.50 20.83 -10.69
C TYR A 142 -3.60 19.84 -11.07
N TYR A 143 -4.12 19.05 -10.12
CA TYR A 143 -5.13 18.02 -10.40
C TYR A 143 -5.88 17.63 -9.12
N HIS A 144 -7.05 17.02 -9.30
CA HIS A 144 -7.83 16.45 -8.20
C HIS A 144 -7.68 14.93 -8.21
N THR A 145 -7.17 14.38 -7.10
CA THR A 145 -7.24 12.94 -6.85
C THR A 145 -8.54 12.60 -6.17
N TYR A 146 -9.01 11.39 -6.42
CA TYR A 146 -10.29 10.89 -5.95
C TYR A 146 -10.09 9.54 -5.29
N GLY A 147 -10.65 9.37 -4.10
CA GLY A 147 -10.63 8.09 -3.40
C GLY A 147 -11.65 7.99 -2.28
N TYR A 148 -11.50 6.92 -1.51
CA TYR A 148 -12.43 6.56 -0.45
C TYR A 148 -11.70 6.47 0.89
N LYS A 149 -12.36 6.92 1.97
CA LYS A 149 -11.92 6.59 3.32
C LYS A 149 -12.51 5.24 3.70
N VAL A 150 -11.67 4.23 3.76
CA VAL A 150 -12.06 2.86 4.10
C VAL A 150 -11.61 2.58 5.51
N SER A 151 -12.53 2.28 6.43
CA SER A 151 -12.14 1.90 7.79
C SER A 151 -11.21 0.69 7.77
N LYS A 152 -10.12 0.75 8.53
CA LYS A 152 -9.18 -0.36 8.72
C LYS A 152 -9.92 -1.66 9.05
N LYS A 153 -10.96 -1.58 9.90
CA LYS A 153 -11.79 -2.72 10.32
C LYS A 153 -12.55 -3.41 9.18
N LEU A 154 -12.88 -2.71 8.10
CA LEU A 154 -13.66 -3.28 6.99
C LEU A 154 -12.82 -4.13 6.03
N ILE A 155 -11.49 -4.04 6.16
CA ILE A 155 -10.54 -4.76 5.30
C ILE A 155 -9.48 -5.52 6.10
N ASP A 156 -9.47 -5.43 7.44
CA ASP A 156 -8.46 -6.07 8.29
C ASP A 156 -8.42 -7.60 8.10
N ASP A 157 -9.55 -8.22 7.78
CA ASP A 157 -9.68 -9.66 7.55
C ASP A 157 -9.04 -10.15 6.24
N ILE A 158 -8.78 -9.25 5.28
CA ILE A 158 -8.03 -9.56 4.05
C ILE A 158 -6.58 -9.07 4.11
N CYS A 159 -6.16 -8.49 5.24
CA CYS A 159 -4.78 -8.10 5.47
C CYS A 159 -3.92 -9.35 5.65
N ILE A 160 -2.92 -9.55 4.80
CA ILE A 160 -2.06 -10.74 4.85
C ILE A 160 -0.88 -10.56 5.81
N LEU A 161 -0.51 -9.32 6.11
CA LEU A 161 0.51 -8.98 7.10
C LEU A 161 0.19 -7.62 7.71
N LYS A 162 0.18 -7.58 9.04
CA LYS A 162 -0.02 -6.37 9.83
C LYS A 162 1.08 -6.26 10.87
N LEU A 163 1.85 -5.17 10.79
CA LEU A 163 2.88 -4.81 11.75
C LEU A 163 2.49 -3.49 12.41
N SER A 164 2.80 -3.33 13.70
CA SER A 164 2.47 -2.15 14.47
C SER A 164 3.62 -1.69 15.34
N ASN A 165 3.73 -0.37 15.53
CA ASN A 165 4.78 0.29 16.32
C ASN A 165 6.20 -0.13 15.91
N CYS A 166 6.47 -0.19 14.59
CA CYS A 166 7.80 -0.54 14.11
C CYS A 166 8.85 0.54 14.44
N PHE A 167 8.44 1.80 14.70
CA PHE A 167 9.27 2.99 14.90
C PHE A 167 9.01 3.67 16.25
#